data_AF-A0A0D2DZ51-F1
#
_entry.id   AF-A0A0D2DZ51-F1
#
_cell.length_a   1.000
_cell.length_b   1.000
_cell.length_c   1.000
_cell.angle_alpha   90.00
_cell.angle_beta   90.00
_cell.angle_gamma   90.00
#
_symmetry.space_group_name_H-M   'P 1'
#
loop_
_entity.id
_entity.type
_entity.pdbx_description
1 polymer ?
#
loop_
_entity_poly.entity_id
_entity_poly.type
_entity_poly.pdbx_seq_one_letter_code
_entity_poly.pdbx_strand_id
1 'polypeptide(L)'
;MAASKFQFPEFDDLPAVEGQPQGCLWGFFDEDGSKDQLGSGFQDISYVEGSNLGRSALNLLTAEVVHTAAKEISCGLHVQLDWSMSNLDHPGFGRISIQHKIKNLAEHGFVGFDDEICFNTQTSSQWDSLKHVSTNP
;
A
#
# COMPACT_ATOMS: atom_id res chain seq x y z
N MET A 1 -27.28 6.19 10.20
CA MET A 1 -26.32 5.25 9.58
C MET A 1 -26.52 5.38 8.09
N ALA A 2 -25.60 5.99 7.35
CA ALA A 2 -25.68 5.91 5.89
C ALA A 2 -25.45 4.45 5.48
N ALA A 3 -26.16 3.99 4.46
CA ALA A 3 -25.91 2.67 3.90
C ALA A 3 -24.49 2.64 3.32
N SER A 4 -23.71 1.61 3.64
CA SER A 4 -22.40 1.42 3.02
C SER A 4 -22.56 1.35 1.50
N LYS A 5 -21.73 2.08 0.75
CA LYS A 5 -21.69 2.02 -0.74
C LYS A 5 -21.56 0.57 -1.24
N PHE A 6 -20.88 -0.28 -0.46
CA PHE A 6 -20.66 -1.68 -0.77
C PHE A 6 -21.49 -2.56 0.14
N GLN A 7 -22.15 -3.57 -0.44
CA GLN A 7 -22.73 -4.69 0.28
C GLN A 7 -21.88 -5.92 -0.01
N PHE A 8 -21.29 -6.49 1.03
CA PHE A 8 -20.49 -7.70 0.91
C PHE A 8 -21.41 -8.91 1.08
N PRO A 9 -21.32 -9.92 0.19
CA PRO A 9 -21.96 -11.20 0.44
C PRO A 9 -21.27 -11.89 1.63
N GLU A 10 -21.95 -12.87 2.22
CA GLU A 10 -21.31 -13.78 3.18
C GLU A 10 -20.14 -14.51 2.50
N PHE A 11 -19.18 -14.97 3.31
CA PHE A 11 -17.96 -15.60 2.79
C PHE A 11 -18.24 -16.76 1.82
N ASP A 12 -19.23 -17.59 2.15
CA ASP A 12 -19.62 -18.75 1.35
C ASP A 12 -20.33 -18.35 0.04
N ASP A 13 -20.89 -17.14 0.00
CA ASP A 13 -21.62 -16.57 -1.14
C ASP A 13 -20.75 -15.66 -2.03
N LEU A 14 -19.46 -15.52 -1.72
CA LEU A 14 -18.53 -14.78 -2.56
C LEU A 14 -18.43 -15.44 -3.95
N PRO A 15 -18.40 -14.65 -5.05
CA PRO A 15 -18.26 -15.19 -6.40
C PRO A 15 -17.00 -16.05 -6.52
N ALA A 16 -17.15 -17.27 -7.04
CA ALA A 16 -16.03 -18.14 -7.30
C ALA A 16 -15.14 -17.56 -8.41
N VAL A 17 -13.83 -17.69 -8.23
CA VAL A 17 -12.83 -17.26 -9.21
C VAL A 17 -12.09 -18.49 -9.70
N GLU A 18 -12.11 -18.70 -11.01
CA GLU A 18 -11.55 -19.89 -11.63
C GLU A 18 -10.06 -20.06 -11.26
N GLY A 19 -9.70 -21.27 -10.83
CA GLY A 19 -8.33 -21.60 -10.40
C GLY A 19 -7.92 -21.06 -9.04
N GLN A 20 -8.78 -20.36 -8.31
CA GLN A 20 -8.48 -19.80 -6.99
C GLN A 20 -9.32 -20.46 -5.88
N PRO A 21 -8.79 -20.58 -4.65
CA PRO A 21 -9.60 -20.97 -3.49
C PRO A 21 -10.74 -19.98 -3.24
N GLN A 22 -11.83 -20.46 -2.63
CA GLN A 22 -12.95 -19.62 -2.20
C GLN A 22 -12.49 -18.50 -1.26
N GLY A 23 -13.12 -17.33 -1.37
CA GLY A 23 -12.90 -16.21 -0.45
C GLY A 23 -12.05 -15.07 -0.99
N CYS A 24 -11.77 -15.03 -2.29
CA CYS A 24 -11.13 -13.88 -2.92
C CYS A 24 -12.17 -12.85 -3.38
N LEU A 25 -11.78 -11.57 -3.33
CA LEU A 25 -12.63 -10.46 -3.77
C LEU A 25 -12.39 -10.07 -5.24
N TRP A 26 -11.77 -10.93 -6.06
CA TRP A 26 -11.35 -10.54 -7.41
C TRP A 26 -12.56 -10.16 -8.28
N GLY A 27 -12.46 -9.04 -8.98
CA GLY A 27 -13.53 -8.49 -9.81
C GLY A 27 -14.69 -7.85 -9.04
N PHE A 28 -14.68 -7.84 -7.70
CA PHE A 28 -15.77 -7.25 -6.90
C PHE A 28 -15.89 -5.73 -7.09
N PHE A 29 -14.77 -5.04 -7.26
CA PHE A 29 -14.73 -3.59 -7.47
C PHE A 29 -14.57 -3.17 -8.94
N ASP A 30 -14.66 -4.11 -9.88
CA ASP A 30 -14.58 -3.77 -11.30
C ASP A 30 -15.83 -2.95 -11.69
N GLU A 31 -15.64 -1.87 -12.44
CA GLU A 31 -16.73 -1.01 -12.92
C GLU A 31 -16.71 -1.00 -14.46
N ASP A 32 -17.84 -1.28 -15.11
CA ASP A 32 -18.06 -1.18 -16.56
C ASP A 32 -16.97 -1.85 -17.44
N GLY A 33 -16.49 -3.01 -17.01
CA GLY A 33 -15.46 -3.77 -17.72
C GLY A 33 -14.03 -3.23 -17.52
N SER A 34 -13.86 -2.14 -16.77
CA SER A 34 -12.57 -1.67 -16.29
C SER A 34 -12.14 -2.47 -15.07
N LYS A 35 -10.94 -3.05 -15.15
CA LYS A 35 -10.32 -3.76 -14.04
C LYS A 35 -9.85 -2.77 -13.00
N ASP A 36 -10.30 -2.96 -11.79
CA ASP A 36 -9.90 -2.11 -10.68
C ASP A 36 -8.50 -2.50 -10.15
N GLN A 37 -7.71 -1.48 -9.78
CA GLN A 37 -6.31 -1.62 -9.33
C GLN A 37 -6.13 -1.27 -7.85
N LEU A 38 -7.15 -0.70 -7.21
CA LEU A 38 -7.14 -0.27 -5.81
C LEU A 38 -7.92 -1.24 -4.91
N GLY A 39 -8.75 -2.08 -5.51
CA GLY A 39 -9.71 -3.03 -4.97
C GLY A 39 -9.38 -4.51 -5.24
N SER A 40 -9.33 -4.95 -6.51
CA SER A 40 -9.49 -6.38 -6.83
C SER A 40 -9.14 -6.92 -8.26
N GLY A 41 -8.19 -6.40 -9.04
CA GLY A 41 -7.93 -6.93 -10.40
C GLY A 41 -7.01 -8.17 -10.50
N PHE A 42 -7.18 -9.09 -11.47
CA PHE A 42 -6.14 -10.06 -11.89
C PHE A 42 -6.17 -10.23 -13.41
N GLN A 43 -5.00 -10.16 -14.09
CA GLN A 43 -4.71 -11.00 -15.27
C GLN A 43 -3.21 -11.10 -15.61
N ASP A 44 -2.82 -12.30 -16.06
CA ASP A 44 -1.57 -12.78 -16.68
C ASP A 44 -0.20 -12.21 -16.24
N ILE A 45 0.65 -13.12 -15.74
CA ILE A 45 1.99 -12.86 -15.18
C ILE A 45 3.10 -12.83 -16.26
N SER A 46 2.75 -12.87 -17.55
CA SER A 46 3.71 -12.54 -18.60
C SER A 46 3.98 -11.03 -18.56
N TYR A 47 5.22 -10.66 -18.27
CA TYR A 47 5.64 -9.27 -18.09
C TYR A 47 5.36 -8.46 -19.37
N VAL A 48 4.30 -7.65 -19.34
CA VAL A 48 3.97 -6.62 -20.33
C VAL A 48 3.93 -5.31 -19.57
N GLU A 49 4.64 -4.28 -20.06
CA GLU A 49 4.49 -2.92 -19.51
C GLU A 49 3.01 -2.54 -19.49
N GLY A 50 2.46 -2.33 -18.29
CA GLY A 50 1.02 -2.08 -18.08
C GLY A 50 0.22 -3.25 -17.47
N SER A 51 0.86 -4.32 -17.00
CA SER A 51 0.17 -5.46 -16.36
C SER A 51 -0.37 -5.14 -14.95
N ASN A 52 -1.65 -5.44 -14.75
CA ASN A 52 -2.47 -5.05 -13.60
C ASN A 52 -2.84 -6.27 -12.75
N LEU A 53 -2.26 -6.34 -11.54
CA LEU A 53 -2.44 -7.42 -10.56
C LEU A 53 -2.74 -6.83 -9.17
N GLY A 54 -3.98 -7.04 -8.68
CA GLY A 54 -4.29 -7.87 -7.51
C GLY A 54 -4.21 -7.34 -6.08
N ARG A 55 -5.31 -6.71 -5.58
CA ARG A 55 -5.94 -6.75 -4.20
C ARG A 55 -5.83 -5.54 -3.23
N SER A 56 -6.84 -4.72 -2.89
CA SER A 56 -6.89 -4.05 -1.55
C SER A 56 -8.30 -3.59 -1.18
N ALA A 57 -8.61 -3.44 0.10
CA ALA A 57 -9.86 -2.80 0.52
C ALA A 57 -9.79 -1.26 0.50
N LEU A 58 -8.85 -0.64 -0.23
CA LEU A 58 -8.72 0.83 -0.26
C LEU A 58 -9.99 1.50 -0.78
N ASN A 59 -10.75 0.85 -1.65
CA ASN A 59 -12.05 1.32 -2.10
C ASN A 59 -13.06 1.51 -0.95
N LEU A 60 -12.85 0.88 0.22
CA LEU A 60 -13.65 1.11 1.43
C LEU A 60 -13.40 2.46 2.10
N LEU A 61 -12.28 3.13 1.81
CA LEU A 61 -11.96 4.46 2.34
C LEU A 61 -12.73 5.53 1.55
N THR A 62 -14.06 5.46 1.58
CA THR A 62 -14.92 6.43 0.91
C THR A 62 -14.78 7.82 1.55
N ALA A 63 -15.13 8.88 0.80
CA ALA A 63 -15.11 10.25 1.32
C ALA A 63 -15.93 10.41 2.62
N GLU A 64 -17.03 9.67 2.74
CA GLU A 64 -17.85 9.65 3.96
C GLU A 64 -17.14 9.01 5.14
N VAL A 65 -16.48 7.85 4.94
CA VAL A 65 -15.70 7.16 5.97
C VAL A 65 -14.58 8.07 6.47
N VAL A 66 -13.84 8.70 5.56
CA VAL A 66 -12.77 9.65 5.91
C VAL A 66 -13.33 10.87 6.65
N HIS A 67 -14.43 11.45 6.18
CA HIS A 67 -15.08 12.58 6.85
C HIS A 67 -15.57 12.23 8.25
N THR A 68 -16.10 11.02 8.44
CA THR A 68 -16.56 10.54 9.75
C THR A 68 -15.39 10.31 10.69
N ALA A 69 -14.31 9.68 10.22
CA ALA A 69 -13.10 9.46 11.00
C ALA A 69 -12.47 10.78 11.52
N ALA A 70 -12.59 11.88 10.76
CA ALA A 70 -12.12 13.19 11.21
C ALA A 70 -12.80 13.68 12.50
N LYS A 71 -14.02 13.20 12.80
CA LYS A 71 -14.76 13.55 14.03
C LYS A 71 -14.15 12.93 15.29
N GLU A 72 -13.31 11.90 15.14
CA GLU A 72 -12.59 11.28 16.26
C GLU A 72 -11.48 12.21 16.81
N ILE A 73 -11.04 13.20 16.04
CA ILE A 73 -10.02 14.17 16.44
C ILE A 73 -10.63 15.19 17.41
N SER A 74 -10.68 14.83 18.69
CA SER A 74 -11.27 15.68 19.75
C SER A 74 -10.25 16.47 20.55
N CYS A 75 -9.04 15.92 20.75
CA CYS A 75 -8.05 16.46 21.70
C CYS A 75 -6.83 17.10 21.01
N GLY A 76 -6.68 16.94 19.69
CA GLY A 76 -5.50 17.42 18.95
C GLY A 76 -4.19 16.70 19.30
N LEU A 77 -4.26 15.57 20.01
CA LEU A 77 -3.10 14.73 20.33
C LEU A 77 -2.75 13.84 19.13
N HIS A 78 -1.46 13.64 18.89
CA HIS A 78 -0.96 12.70 17.88
C HIS A 78 0.07 11.76 18.51
N VAL A 79 0.19 10.56 17.95
CA VAL A 79 1.20 9.57 18.33
C VAL A 79 1.88 9.10 17.05
N GLN A 80 3.21 9.13 17.00
CA GLN A 80 3.97 8.62 15.87
C GLN A 80 3.98 7.10 15.90
N LEU A 81 3.58 6.47 14.80
CA LEU A 81 3.60 5.01 14.62
C LEU A 81 4.82 4.55 13.80
N ASP A 82 5.56 5.50 13.22
CA ASP A 82 6.77 5.23 12.46
C ASP A 82 7.93 4.84 13.37
N TRP A 83 8.55 3.71 13.04
CA TRP A 83 9.81 3.28 13.62
C TRP A 83 10.96 4.00 12.91
N SER A 84 11.97 4.44 13.68
CA SER A 84 13.11 5.15 13.10
C SER A 84 13.82 4.27 12.07
N MET A 85 14.06 4.83 10.89
CA MET A 85 14.77 4.14 9.81
C MET A 85 16.21 3.78 10.18
N SER A 86 16.79 4.47 11.17
CA SER A 86 18.13 4.20 11.68
C SER A 86 18.19 3.05 12.69
N ASN A 87 17.05 2.51 13.13
CA ASN A 87 17.02 1.49 14.18
C ASN A 87 17.19 0.06 13.63
N LEU A 88 17.13 -0.13 12.31
CA LEU A 88 17.30 -1.43 11.68
C LEU A 88 18.74 -1.59 11.14
N ASP A 89 19.64 -2.03 12.01
CA ASP A 89 21.06 -2.23 11.66
C ASP A 89 21.26 -3.35 10.63
N HIS A 90 20.43 -4.40 10.71
CA HIS A 90 20.55 -5.61 9.91
C HIS A 90 19.20 -5.99 9.28
N PRO A 91 18.85 -5.39 8.13
CA PRO A 91 17.59 -5.71 7.49
C PRO A 91 17.58 -7.13 6.94
N GLY A 92 16.44 -7.80 7.13
CA GLY A 92 16.24 -9.20 6.74
C GLY A 92 16.17 -9.40 5.21
N PHE A 93 16.09 -10.67 4.80
CA PHE A 93 15.85 -11.07 3.40
C PHE A 93 16.89 -10.53 2.39
N GLY A 94 18.13 -10.32 2.83
CA GLY A 94 19.22 -9.81 1.97
C GLY A 94 19.06 -8.36 1.54
N ARG A 95 18.20 -7.58 2.21
CA ARG A 95 17.97 -6.16 1.93
C ARG A 95 19.20 -5.34 2.32
N ILE A 96 19.37 -4.19 1.66
CA ILE A 96 20.44 -3.24 2.00
C ILE A 96 20.13 -2.50 3.30
N SER A 97 21.15 -2.26 4.12
CA SER A 97 21.05 -1.28 5.22
C SER A 97 20.83 0.12 4.68
N ILE A 98 20.14 0.95 5.46
CA ILE A 98 19.96 2.37 5.13
C ILE A 98 21.32 3.06 5.01
N GLN A 99 21.44 3.90 3.98
CA GLN A 99 22.59 4.78 3.78
C GLN A 99 22.08 6.21 3.75
N HIS A 100 22.67 7.07 4.57
CA HIS A 100 22.35 8.49 4.64
C HIS A 100 23.63 9.30 4.46
N LYS A 101 23.65 10.15 3.43
CA LYS A 101 24.79 10.99 3.08
C LYS A 101 24.38 12.46 3.14
N ILE A 102 25.03 13.19 4.04
CA ILE A 102 24.86 14.63 4.19
C ILE A 102 25.86 15.34 3.26
N LYS A 103 25.35 16.22 2.39
CA LYS A 103 26.12 17.05 1.46
C LYS A 103 26.23 18.46 2.06
N ASN A 104 27.45 18.95 2.23
CA ASN A 104 27.68 20.34 2.62
C ASN A 104 27.62 21.25 1.39
N LEU A 105 26.72 22.24 1.39
CA LEU A 105 26.53 23.13 0.26
C LEU A 105 27.52 24.31 0.23
N ALA A 106 28.39 24.44 1.24
CA ALA A 106 29.41 25.49 1.30
C ALA A 106 30.36 25.48 0.09
N GLU A 107 30.68 24.30 -0.43
CA GLU A 107 31.50 24.14 -1.64
C GLU A 107 30.86 24.75 -2.89
N HIS A 108 29.55 24.98 -2.86
CA HIS A 108 28.76 25.60 -3.92
C HIS A 108 28.37 27.05 -3.58
N GLY A 109 28.92 27.63 -2.51
CA GLY A 109 28.67 29.02 -2.11
C GLY A 109 27.39 29.24 -1.31
N PHE A 110 26.74 28.19 -0.81
CA PHE A 110 25.53 28.29 0.01
C PHE A 110 25.81 27.99 1.49
N VAL A 111 24.96 28.49 2.39
CA VAL A 111 24.97 28.12 3.81
C VAL A 111 23.84 27.12 4.04
N GLY A 112 24.16 25.83 3.99
CA GLY A 112 23.16 24.78 4.19
C GLY A 112 23.71 23.36 3.98
N PHE A 113 22.86 22.38 4.29
CA PHE A 113 23.08 20.97 4.03
C PHE A 113 21.97 20.43 3.13
N ASP A 114 22.30 19.42 2.35
CA ASP A 114 21.37 18.61 1.56
C ASP A 114 21.60 17.12 1.88
N ASP A 115 20.61 16.28 1.63
CA ASP A 115 20.61 14.88 2.07
C ASP A 115 20.34 13.92 0.92
N GLU A 116 21.10 12.83 0.88
CA GLU A 116 20.85 11.69 -0.01
C GLU A 116 20.63 10.43 0.82
N ILE A 117 19.51 9.75 0.58
CA ILE A 117 19.13 8.54 1.31
C ILE A 117 18.94 7.40 0.32
N CYS A 118 19.60 6.27 0.56
CA CYS A 118 19.42 5.03 -0.19
C CYS A 118 18.96 3.93 0.78
N PHE A 119 17.81 3.33 0.50
CA PHE A 119 17.21 2.30 1.33
C PHE A 119 16.30 1.39 0.49
N ASN A 120 16.07 0.18 0.97
CA ASN A 120 15.03 -0.68 0.44
C ASN A 120 13.68 -0.30 1.07
N THR A 121 12.61 -0.18 0.28
CA THR A 121 11.30 0.29 0.76
C THR A 121 10.59 -0.64 1.76
N GLN A 122 11.16 -1.81 2.03
CA GLN A 122 10.71 -2.80 3.02
C GLN A 122 11.63 -2.87 4.27
N THR A 123 12.19 -1.74 4.71
CA THR A 123 13.27 -1.67 5.74
C THR A 123 12.86 -0.93 7.03
N SER A 124 11.64 -0.41 7.14
CA SER A 124 11.13 0.21 8.39
C SER A 124 9.60 0.13 8.43
N SER A 125 8.92 0.97 9.21
CA SER A 125 7.46 1.17 9.08
C SER A 125 7.10 1.37 7.61
N GLN A 126 6.24 0.51 7.10
CA GLN A 126 6.01 0.34 5.66
C GLN A 126 4.58 -0.11 5.37
N TRP A 127 4.18 0.10 4.13
CA TRP A 127 3.04 -0.56 3.52
C TRP A 127 3.53 -1.46 2.38
N ASP A 128 3.15 -2.73 2.43
CA ASP A 128 3.42 -3.64 1.33
C ASP A 128 2.34 -3.46 0.26
N SER A 129 2.76 -2.95 -0.90
CA SER A 129 1.88 -2.86 -2.05
C SER A 129 1.45 -4.25 -2.50
N LEU A 130 0.42 -4.27 -3.33
CA LEU A 130 -0.20 -5.50 -3.82
C LEU A 130 0.71 -6.27 -4.79
N LYS A 131 1.68 -5.55 -5.33
CA LYS A 131 2.73 -6.07 -6.19
C LYS A 131 3.93 -6.61 -5.39
N HIS A 132 3.88 -6.56 -4.05
CA HIS A 132 5.02 -6.97 -3.23
C HIS A 132 5.28 -8.48 -3.31
N VAL A 133 4.22 -9.30 -3.25
CA VAL A 133 4.29 -10.76 -3.33
C VAL A 133 3.07 -11.30 -4.05
N SER A 134 3.28 -12.28 -4.94
CA SER A 134 2.22 -13.09 -5.55
C SER A 134 2.62 -14.56 -5.54
N THR A 135 1.63 -15.44 -5.53
CA THR A 135 1.83 -16.84 -5.89
C THR A 135 1.74 -17.00 -7.40
N ASN A 136 2.45 -17.98 -7.96
CA ASN A 136 2.17 -18.42 -9.32
C ASN A 136 0.76 -19.03 -9.38
N PRO A 137 0.04 -18.86 -10.50
CA PRO A 137 -1.22 -19.54 -10.74
C PRO A 137 -1.03 -21.06 -10.84
#